data_AF-A0A519C1F3-F1
#
_entry.id   AF-A0A519C1F3-F1
#
_cell.length_a   1.000
_cell.length_b   1.000
_cell.length_c   1.000
_cell.angle_alpha   90.00
_cell.angle_beta   90.00
_cell.angle_gamma   90.00
#
_symmetry.space_group_name_H-M   'P 1'
#
loop_
_entity.id
_entity.type
_entity.pdbx_description
1 polymer ?
#
loop_
_entity_poly.entity_id
_entity_poly.type
_entity_poly.pdbx_seq_one_letter_code
_entity_poly.pdbx_strand_id
1 'polypeptide(L)'
;MDSEQENQAPAATEGEQPSNESENSAVNAPDYKDLKVSELKEKLKELGLPLSGKKSVLVERLTASNEKVDEENHEDGEEPSSESLISLDELNNLSRNELKDLRKDYHKKAEVLRIKRDELNLKSQSHASERNDLNVKAKEYMDNVHLYRDRRNGLNVEVGEIRDERREVSNEVNNLKDIFLKLKRKRFSGLNLPPVSKLRKQIQELELKQMTTPLTTDKERVLVDEIGSLQSKIKEHDNLIETDTEVLEARDKFRDSEKIRRELGKKMQKSRQEAQAAHHTMKDSLRSNRQTRRKADAGQRMFVKAKEKADEVHNEYIEYLRGMQEIDRMTASQGRVGSFADQKANVASAEELFGKFLAGEKLSTEQLMIIQKAGML
;
A
#
# COMPACT_ATOMS: atom_id res chain seq x y z
N MET A 1 2.95 -52.15 33.83
CA MET A 1 2.52 -53.56 33.71
C MET A 1 1.23 -53.49 32.94
N ASP A 2 1.13 -53.79 31.65
CA ASP A 2 1.97 -54.60 30.75
C ASP A 2 1.70 -54.08 29.32
N SER A 3 2.75 -53.81 28.55
CA SER A 3 3.17 -54.58 27.35
C SER A 3 2.45 -54.09 26.08
N GLU A 4 3.15 -53.43 25.15
CA GLU A 4 3.91 -54.07 24.03
C GLU A 4 2.97 -54.88 23.12
N GLN A 5 3.05 -54.87 21.79
CA GLN A 5 3.82 -54.24 20.73
C GLN A 5 3.15 -54.75 19.43
N GLU A 6 3.73 -54.41 18.27
CA GLU A 6 3.67 -55.15 17.00
C GLU A 6 2.57 -54.71 16.02
N ASN A 7 2.96 -54.01 14.94
CA ASN A 7 3.48 -54.54 13.65
C ASN A 7 2.35 -55.24 12.87
N GLN A 8 2.13 -55.07 11.57
CA GLN A 8 3.02 -54.79 10.45
C GLN A 8 2.11 -54.57 9.21
N ALA A 9 2.53 -53.72 8.27
CA ALA A 9 2.14 -53.86 6.86
C ALA A 9 2.96 -55.01 6.22
N PRO A 10 2.51 -55.60 5.09
CA PRO A 10 3.30 -55.40 3.87
C PRO A 10 2.55 -55.49 2.51
N ALA A 11 3.24 -54.94 1.49
CA ALA A 11 3.34 -55.31 0.06
C ALA A 11 2.06 -55.28 -0.84
N ALA A 12 1.96 -54.45 -1.87
CA ALA A 12 2.74 -54.36 -3.13
C ALA A 12 2.50 -55.53 -4.10
N THR A 13 1.76 -55.27 -5.18
CA THR A 13 1.84 -56.00 -6.46
C THR A 13 1.69 -55.02 -7.62
N GLU A 14 2.71 -55.03 -8.48
CA GLU A 14 2.85 -54.34 -9.76
C GLU A 14 1.93 -54.94 -10.83
N GLY A 15 1.65 -54.17 -11.90
CA GLY A 15 1.29 -54.77 -13.19
C GLY A 15 0.34 -53.97 -14.08
N GLU A 16 0.94 -53.35 -15.10
CA GLU A 16 0.41 -53.16 -16.48
C GLU A 16 -0.51 -51.97 -16.79
N GLN A 17 0.09 -50.99 -17.48
CA GLN A 17 -0.57 -50.22 -18.55
C GLN A 17 -0.57 -51.03 -19.86
N PRO A 18 -1.46 -50.70 -20.82
CA PRO A 18 -0.97 -49.90 -21.94
C PRO A 18 -1.88 -48.74 -22.38
N SER A 19 -1.21 -47.81 -23.04
CA SER A 19 -1.58 -46.55 -23.71
C SER A 19 -2.69 -46.64 -24.77
N ASN A 20 -3.46 -45.54 -24.94
CA ASN A 20 -3.46 -44.83 -26.22
C ASN A 20 -3.96 -43.37 -26.15
N GLU A 21 -3.50 -42.62 -27.14
CA GLU A 21 -3.39 -41.17 -27.34
C GLU A 21 -4.69 -40.35 -27.41
N SER A 22 -4.61 -39.09 -26.98
CA SER A 22 -5.25 -37.95 -27.64
C SER A 22 -4.58 -36.66 -27.20
N GLU A 23 -3.91 -36.02 -28.15
CA GLU A 23 -3.32 -34.70 -28.05
C GLU A 23 -4.39 -33.63 -27.79
N ASN A 24 -4.10 -32.67 -26.90
CA ASN A 24 -4.60 -31.32 -27.05
C ASN A 24 -3.62 -30.32 -26.41
N SER A 25 -3.16 -29.39 -27.22
CA SER A 25 -2.18 -28.36 -26.90
C SER A 25 -2.78 -27.33 -25.93
N ALA A 26 -2.33 -27.37 -24.68
CA ALA A 26 -2.38 -26.24 -23.76
C ALA A 26 -0.98 -26.11 -23.17
N VAL A 27 -0.34 -24.96 -23.40
CA VAL A 27 0.98 -24.65 -22.87
C VAL A 27 0.85 -24.60 -21.34
N ASN A 28 1.27 -25.68 -20.69
CA ASN A 28 1.15 -25.88 -19.25
C ASN A 28 2.11 -24.94 -18.51
N ALA A 29 1.57 -24.08 -17.64
CA ALA A 29 2.37 -23.50 -16.56
C ALA A 29 2.94 -24.66 -15.71
N PRO A 30 4.27 -24.77 -15.55
CA PRO A 30 4.86 -25.85 -14.77
C PRO A 30 4.47 -25.72 -13.29
N ASP A 31 3.73 -26.70 -12.75
CA ASP A 31 3.38 -26.72 -11.32
C ASP A 31 4.62 -27.11 -10.48
N TYR A 32 5.27 -26.11 -9.89
CA TYR A 32 6.48 -26.29 -9.09
C TYR A 32 6.21 -26.87 -7.69
N LYS A 33 4.95 -27.12 -7.30
CA LYS A 33 4.59 -27.58 -5.95
C LYS A 33 5.10 -28.99 -5.63
N ASP A 34 5.22 -29.83 -6.64
CA ASP A 34 5.58 -31.25 -6.48
C ASP A 34 7.09 -31.53 -6.50
N LEU A 35 7.91 -30.55 -6.86
CA LEU A 35 9.37 -30.70 -6.95
C LEU A 35 10.05 -30.76 -5.57
N LYS A 36 11.18 -31.46 -5.50
CA LYS A 36 12.02 -31.48 -4.29
C LYS A 36 12.80 -30.17 -4.13
N VAL A 37 13.18 -29.84 -2.90
CA VAL A 37 13.91 -28.59 -2.59
C VAL A 37 15.26 -28.51 -3.32
N SER A 38 15.89 -29.65 -3.61
CA SER A 38 17.12 -29.73 -4.42
C SER A 38 16.87 -29.26 -5.85
N GLU A 39 15.83 -29.80 -6.51
CA GLU A 39 15.44 -29.48 -7.89
C GLU A 39 14.99 -28.01 -8.02
N LEU A 40 14.25 -27.49 -7.02
CA LEU A 40 13.85 -26.08 -6.99
C LEU A 40 15.08 -25.15 -6.88
N LYS A 41 16.12 -25.55 -6.15
CA LYS A 41 17.37 -24.77 -6.04
C LYS A 41 18.21 -24.85 -7.31
N GLU A 42 18.22 -25.99 -8.00
CA GLU A 42 18.88 -26.12 -9.30
C GLU A 42 18.24 -25.20 -10.34
N LYS A 43 16.90 -25.20 -10.45
CA LYS A 43 16.17 -24.29 -11.33
C LYS A 43 16.38 -22.82 -10.98
N LEU A 44 16.41 -22.46 -9.69
CA LEU A 44 16.73 -21.09 -9.28
C LEU A 44 18.19 -20.70 -9.59
N LYS A 45 19.12 -21.67 -9.56
CA LYS A 45 20.54 -21.44 -9.88
C LYS A 45 20.73 -21.21 -11.38
N GLU A 46 20.01 -21.94 -12.23
CA GLU A 46 19.98 -21.72 -13.68
C GLU A 46 19.44 -20.34 -14.04
N LEU A 47 18.43 -19.86 -13.30
CA LEU A 47 17.85 -18.52 -13.46
C LEU A 47 18.61 -17.40 -12.71
N GLY A 48 19.74 -17.71 -12.06
CA GLY A 48 20.55 -16.72 -11.34
C GLY A 48 19.88 -16.10 -10.10
N LEU A 49 18.84 -16.75 -9.57
CA LEU A 49 18.04 -16.26 -8.45
C LEU A 49 18.56 -16.76 -7.09
N PRO A 50 18.30 -16.03 -5.98
CA PRO A 50 18.73 -16.43 -4.65
C PRO A 50 18.21 -17.82 -4.23
N LEU A 51 19.10 -18.66 -3.67
CA LEU A 51 18.81 -20.05 -3.28
C LEU A 51 18.33 -20.23 -1.82
N SER A 52 18.15 -19.14 -1.09
CA SER A 52 17.80 -19.15 0.34
C SER A 52 16.27 -19.13 0.55
N GLY A 53 15.81 -19.89 1.53
CA GLY A 53 14.40 -19.91 1.96
C GLY A 53 13.82 -21.30 2.20
N LYS A 54 12.58 -21.34 2.71
CA LYS A 54 11.74 -22.55 2.81
C LYS A 54 11.18 -22.92 1.43
N LYS A 55 10.76 -24.18 1.23
CA LYS A 55 10.22 -24.70 -0.05
C LYS A 55 9.17 -23.76 -0.68
N SER A 56 8.23 -23.23 0.11
CA SER A 56 7.20 -22.31 -0.38
C SER A 56 7.78 -21.03 -1.00
N VAL A 57 8.83 -20.47 -0.40
CA VAL A 57 9.48 -19.23 -0.87
C VAL A 57 10.26 -19.47 -2.17
N LEU A 58 10.83 -20.67 -2.34
CA LEU A 58 11.51 -21.05 -3.57
C LEU A 58 10.50 -21.26 -4.72
N VAL A 59 9.35 -21.86 -4.42
CA VAL A 59 8.24 -22.03 -5.36
C VAL A 59 7.68 -20.67 -5.78
N GLU A 60 7.37 -19.79 -4.83
CA GLU A 60 6.89 -18.42 -5.11
C GLU A 60 7.88 -17.61 -5.96
N ARG A 61 9.19 -17.81 -5.76
CA ARG A 61 10.24 -17.13 -6.53
C ARG A 61 10.34 -17.66 -7.96
N LEU A 62 10.13 -18.95 -8.17
CA LEU A 62 10.09 -19.56 -9.50
C LEU A 62 8.80 -19.17 -10.25
N THR A 63 7.65 -19.20 -9.58
CA THR A 63 6.37 -18.79 -10.19
C THR A 63 6.39 -17.31 -10.55
N ALA A 64 6.91 -16.44 -9.68
CA ALA A 64 7.02 -15.00 -9.97
C ALA A 64 8.05 -14.68 -11.07
N SER A 65 9.07 -15.53 -11.25
CA SER A 65 10.01 -15.38 -12.36
C SER A 65 9.37 -15.82 -13.68
N ASN A 66 8.57 -16.88 -13.66
CA ASN A 66 7.85 -17.35 -14.85
C ASN A 66 6.74 -16.38 -15.26
N GLU A 67 5.99 -15.82 -14.30
CA GLU A 67 5.00 -14.77 -14.57
C GLU A 67 5.63 -13.51 -15.20
N LYS A 68 6.86 -13.16 -14.83
CA LYS A 68 7.60 -12.06 -15.49
C LYS A 68 8.03 -12.40 -16.91
N VAL A 69 8.35 -13.66 -17.17
CA VAL A 69 8.69 -14.15 -18.51
C VAL A 69 7.42 -14.21 -19.39
N ASP A 70 6.25 -14.49 -18.81
CA ASP A 70 4.96 -14.41 -19.50
C ASP A 70 4.51 -12.94 -19.73
N GLU A 71 4.86 -12.01 -18.83
CA GLU A 71 4.66 -10.55 -19.05
C GLU A 71 5.59 -9.97 -20.13
N GLU A 72 6.80 -10.53 -20.32
CA GLU A 72 7.75 -10.11 -21.37
C GLU A 72 7.58 -10.87 -22.71
N ASN A 73 6.97 -12.07 -22.71
CA ASN A 73 6.69 -12.85 -23.93
C ASN A 73 5.27 -12.66 -24.51
N HIS A 74 4.46 -11.77 -23.94
CA HIS A 74 3.19 -11.36 -24.54
C HIS A 74 3.35 -10.16 -25.50
N GLU A 75 4.42 -10.20 -26.31
CA GLU A 75 4.62 -9.29 -27.44
C GLU A 75 4.58 -10.02 -28.81
N ASP A 76 4.14 -11.28 -28.85
CA ASP A 76 3.63 -11.89 -30.07
C ASP A 76 2.12 -12.03 -29.92
N GLY A 77 1.44 -10.91 -30.16
CA GLY A 77 0.01 -10.93 -30.37
C GLY A 77 -0.31 -11.82 -31.56
N GLU A 78 -1.00 -12.93 -31.31
CA GLU A 78 -1.94 -13.49 -32.26
C GLU A 78 -2.72 -12.31 -32.85
N GLU A 79 -2.56 -12.06 -34.14
CA GLU A 79 -3.36 -11.06 -34.82
C GLU A 79 -4.83 -11.46 -34.60
N PRO A 80 -5.64 -10.66 -33.89
CA PRO A 80 -7.06 -10.84 -34.03
C PRO A 80 -7.31 -10.60 -35.51
N SER A 81 -7.96 -11.57 -36.15
CA SER A 81 -8.48 -11.44 -37.51
C SER A 81 -9.54 -10.34 -37.49
N SER A 82 -9.11 -9.08 -37.43
CA SER A 82 -9.99 -7.94 -37.50
C SER A 82 -10.30 -7.69 -38.96
N GLU A 83 -11.59 -7.67 -39.27
CA GLU A 83 -12.12 -7.36 -40.59
C GLU A 83 -11.44 -6.08 -41.08
N SER A 84 -10.73 -6.18 -42.20
CA SER A 84 -10.10 -5.01 -42.81
C SER A 84 -11.19 -3.96 -43.06
N LEU A 85 -10.93 -2.69 -42.68
CA LEU A 85 -11.91 -1.59 -42.73
C LEU A 85 -12.66 -1.45 -44.07
N ILE A 86 -12.06 -1.95 -45.16
CA ILE A 86 -12.63 -2.09 -46.50
C ILE A 86 -12.11 -3.39 -47.10
N SER A 87 -12.97 -4.12 -47.83
CA SER A 87 -12.58 -5.33 -48.54
C SER A 87 -11.65 -5.02 -49.72
N LEU A 88 -10.67 -5.90 -50.01
CA LEU A 88 -9.76 -5.70 -51.16
C LEU A 88 -10.52 -5.53 -52.49
N ASP A 89 -11.68 -6.16 -52.64
CA ASP A 89 -12.52 -6.09 -53.83
C ASP A 89 -13.18 -4.71 -54.01
N GLU A 90 -13.57 -4.05 -52.93
CA GLU A 90 -14.07 -2.68 -52.97
C GLU A 90 -12.95 -1.70 -53.33
N LEU A 91 -11.75 -1.87 -52.77
CA LEU A 91 -10.57 -1.06 -53.11
C LEU A 91 -10.16 -1.18 -54.58
N ASN A 92 -10.30 -2.36 -55.19
CA ASN A 92 -10.01 -2.60 -56.61
C ASN A 92 -10.91 -1.79 -57.56
N ASN A 93 -12.15 -1.53 -57.15
CA ASN A 93 -13.15 -0.85 -57.98
C ASN A 93 -13.06 0.69 -57.94
N LEU A 94 -12.23 1.26 -57.06
CA LEU A 94 -12.09 2.72 -56.94
C LEU A 94 -11.09 3.31 -57.95
N SER A 95 -11.41 4.51 -58.42
CA SER A 95 -10.52 5.33 -59.25
C SER A 95 -9.33 5.84 -58.45
N ARG A 96 -8.20 6.10 -59.11
CA ARG A 96 -6.97 6.61 -58.49
C ARG A 96 -7.18 7.92 -57.71
N ASN A 97 -8.11 8.78 -58.13
CA ASN A 97 -8.43 10.01 -57.42
C ASN A 97 -9.25 9.73 -56.15
N GLU A 98 -10.17 8.77 -56.22
CA GLU A 98 -10.99 8.32 -55.08
C GLU A 98 -10.12 7.63 -54.01
N LEU A 99 -9.16 6.79 -54.43
CA LEU A 99 -8.17 6.19 -53.52
C LEU A 99 -7.33 7.25 -52.79
N LYS A 100 -6.93 8.34 -53.48
CA LYS A 100 -6.19 9.44 -52.85
C LYS A 100 -7.02 10.20 -51.82
N ASP A 101 -8.29 10.46 -52.11
CA ASP A 101 -9.15 11.19 -51.18
C ASP A 101 -9.54 10.32 -49.98
N LEU A 102 -9.81 9.02 -50.20
CA LEU A 102 -10.00 8.04 -49.15
C LEU A 102 -8.77 7.95 -48.22
N ARG A 103 -7.56 7.93 -48.78
CA ARG A 103 -6.31 7.95 -48.01
C ARG A 103 -6.18 9.21 -47.14
N LYS A 104 -6.54 10.39 -47.67
CA LYS A 104 -6.50 11.64 -46.89
C LYS A 104 -7.49 11.58 -45.72
N ASP A 105 -8.67 11.01 -45.94
CA ASP A 105 -9.67 10.89 -44.88
C ASP A 105 -9.27 9.86 -43.82
N TYR A 106 -8.66 8.76 -44.22
CA TYR A 106 -8.06 7.78 -43.30
C TYR A 106 -6.96 8.44 -42.46
N HIS A 107 -6.08 9.23 -43.09
CA HIS A 107 -5.04 9.98 -42.37
C HIS A 107 -5.63 10.96 -41.34
N LYS A 108 -6.67 11.73 -41.70
CA LYS A 108 -7.33 12.63 -40.75
C LYS A 108 -7.93 11.87 -39.57
N LYS A 109 -8.60 10.74 -39.82
CA LYS A 109 -9.18 9.90 -38.77
C LYS A 109 -8.11 9.30 -37.87
N ALA A 110 -7.03 8.78 -38.44
CA ALA A 110 -5.89 8.25 -37.71
C ALA A 110 -5.24 9.31 -36.81
N GLU A 111 -5.05 10.54 -37.30
CA GLU A 111 -4.48 11.63 -36.49
C GLU A 111 -5.36 11.98 -35.29
N VAL A 112 -6.68 12.00 -35.46
CA VAL A 112 -7.63 12.21 -34.35
C VAL A 112 -7.54 11.08 -33.32
N LEU A 113 -7.42 9.82 -33.76
CA LEU A 113 -7.27 8.68 -32.86
C LEU A 113 -5.92 8.72 -32.13
N ARG A 114 -4.83 9.13 -32.80
CA ARG A 114 -3.51 9.32 -32.18
C ARG A 114 -3.58 10.29 -31.01
N ILE A 115 -4.18 11.47 -31.20
CA ILE A 115 -4.33 12.48 -30.15
C ILE A 115 -5.17 11.93 -29.00
N LYS A 116 -6.30 11.28 -29.29
CA LYS A 116 -7.17 10.68 -28.26
C LYS A 116 -6.45 9.60 -27.46
N ARG A 117 -5.67 8.73 -28.11
CA ARG A 117 -4.84 7.72 -27.46
C ARG A 117 -3.83 8.37 -26.52
N ASP A 118 -3.12 9.39 -26.99
CA ASP A 118 -2.09 10.08 -26.21
C ASP A 118 -2.70 10.78 -24.98
N GLU A 119 -3.89 11.37 -25.13
CA GLU A 119 -4.65 11.93 -24.00
C GLU A 119 -5.07 10.87 -22.98
N LEU A 120 -5.53 9.69 -23.43
CA LEU A 120 -5.91 8.59 -22.54
C LEU A 120 -4.70 7.99 -21.83
N ASN A 121 -3.57 7.87 -22.53
CA ASN A 121 -2.29 7.43 -21.94
C ASN A 121 -1.81 8.40 -20.86
N LEU A 122 -1.90 9.72 -21.10
CA LEU A 122 -1.56 10.71 -20.09
C LEU A 122 -2.46 10.62 -18.85
N LYS A 123 -3.78 10.44 -19.04
CA LYS A 123 -4.73 10.21 -17.93
C LYS A 123 -4.40 8.94 -17.15
N SER A 124 -4.07 7.86 -17.87
CA SER A 124 -3.65 6.59 -17.28
C SER A 124 -2.40 6.79 -16.41
N GLN A 125 -1.37 7.46 -16.94
CA GLN A 125 -0.14 7.76 -16.20
C GLN A 125 -0.41 8.61 -14.95
N SER A 126 -1.30 9.60 -15.03
CA SER A 126 -1.72 10.41 -13.88
C SER A 126 -2.35 9.54 -12.79
N HIS A 127 -3.32 8.69 -13.14
CA HIS A 127 -3.94 7.77 -12.17
C HIS A 127 -2.94 6.77 -11.57
N ALA A 128 -1.96 6.32 -12.36
CA ALA A 128 -0.87 5.47 -11.87
C ALA A 128 0.00 6.20 -10.83
N SER A 129 0.35 7.48 -11.07
CA SER A 129 1.10 8.29 -10.10
C SER A 129 0.31 8.52 -8.82
N GLU A 130 -0.97 8.91 -8.91
CA GLU A 130 -1.83 9.13 -7.75
C GLU A 130 -1.98 7.85 -6.91
N ARG A 131 -2.16 6.70 -7.55
CA ARG A 131 -2.20 5.38 -6.90
C ARG A 131 -0.90 5.11 -6.14
N ASN A 132 0.25 5.36 -6.77
CA ASN A 132 1.55 5.13 -6.15
C ASN A 132 1.75 6.02 -4.92
N ASP A 133 1.44 7.31 -5.02
CA ASP A 133 1.53 8.25 -3.89
C ASP A 133 0.62 7.84 -2.73
N LEU A 134 -0.60 7.40 -3.03
CA LEU A 134 -1.53 6.89 -2.02
C LEU A 134 -1.02 5.59 -1.40
N ASN A 135 -0.38 4.71 -2.15
CA ASN A 135 0.20 3.48 -1.62
C ASN A 135 1.39 3.77 -0.69
N VAL A 136 2.23 4.76 -1.01
CA VAL A 136 3.30 5.23 -0.13
C VAL A 136 2.72 5.75 1.18
N LYS A 137 1.72 6.65 1.11
CA LYS A 137 1.03 7.17 2.30
C LYS A 137 0.35 6.06 3.12
N ALA A 138 -0.23 5.07 2.46
CA ALA A 138 -0.82 3.92 3.14
C ALA A 138 0.25 3.15 3.93
N LYS A 139 1.43 2.94 3.35
CA LYS A 139 2.56 2.30 4.05
C LYS A 139 3.01 3.12 5.26
N GLU A 140 3.18 4.43 5.11
CA GLU A 140 3.52 5.33 6.22
C GLU A 140 2.51 5.25 7.36
N TYR A 141 1.21 5.19 7.07
CA TYR A 141 0.20 4.99 8.11
C TYR A 141 0.31 3.63 8.81
N MET A 142 0.73 2.56 8.11
CA MET A 142 0.98 1.27 8.75
C MET A 142 2.23 1.29 9.62
N ASP A 143 3.30 1.95 9.17
CA ASP A 143 4.52 2.11 9.96
C ASP A 143 4.22 2.87 11.26
N ASN A 144 3.38 3.92 11.19
CA ASN A 144 2.87 4.62 12.37
C ASN A 144 2.02 3.71 13.27
N VAL A 145 1.18 2.82 12.71
CA VAL A 145 0.42 1.84 13.51
C VAL A 145 1.36 0.93 14.29
N HIS A 146 2.43 0.43 13.66
CA HIS A 146 3.43 -0.40 14.34
C HIS A 146 4.15 0.38 15.44
N LEU A 147 4.60 1.60 15.15
CA LEU A 147 5.26 2.47 16.12
C LEU A 147 4.40 2.74 17.35
N TYR A 148 3.13 3.13 17.17
CA TYR A 148 2.23 3.40 18.30
C TYR A 148 1.81 2.13 19.04
N ARG A 149 1.71 0.99 18.36
CA ARG A 149 1.47 -0.30 19.01
C ARG A 149 2.62 -0.65 19.95
N ASP A 150 3.85 -0.49 19.49
CA ASP A 150 5.04 -0.83 20.26
C ASP A 150 5.24 0.16 21.41
N ARG A 151 5.00 1.47 21.17
CA ARG A 151 4.96 2.49 22.24
C ARG A 151 3.91 2.18 23.30
N ARG A 152 2.68 1.82 22.90
CA ARG A 152 1.60 1.43 23.82
C ARG A 152 1.98 0.18 24.62
N ASN A 153 2.59 -0.81 23.98
CA ASN A 153 3.02 -2.03 24.65
C ASN A 153 4.12 -1.73 25.68
N GLY A 154 5.11 -0.90 25.35
CA GLY A 154 6.13 -0.45 26.29
C GLY A 154 5.54 0.31 27.49
N LEU A 155 4.60 1.22 27.25
CA LEU A 155 3.90 1.92 28.33
C LEU A 155 3.06 0.98 29.21
N ASN A 156 2.44 -0.05 28.64
CA ASN A 156 1.71 -1.04 29.43
C ASN A 156 2.64 -1.86 30.35
N VAL A 157 3.86 -2.16 29.91
CA VAL A 157 4.89 -2.78 30.75
C VAL A 157 5.29 -1.84 31.88
N GLU A 158 5.58 -0.57 31.57
CA GLU A 158 5.90 0.46 32.57
C GLU A 158 4.77 0.63 33.61
N VAL A 159 3.50 0.63 33.18
CA VAL A 159 2.35 0.67 34.10
C VAL A 159 2.31 -0.56 35.00
N GLY A 160 2.73 -1.72 34.50
CA GLY A 160 2.88 -2.96 35.27
C GLY A 160 3.96 -2.81 36.35
N GLU A 161 5.14 -2.36 35.96
CA GLU A 161 6.28 -2.13 36.87
C GLU A 161 5.92 -1.11 37.96
N ILE A 162 5.38 0.06 37.59
CA ILE A 162 4.96 1.10 38.55
C ILE A 162 3.88 0.56 39.50
N ARG A 163 2.99 -0.31 39.03
CA ARG A 163 1.94 -0.91 39.88
C ARG A 163 2.56 -1.80 40.95
N ASP A 164 3.58 -2.58 40.59
CA ASP A 164 4.23 -3.52 41.49
C ASP A 164 5.13 -2.77 42.48
N GLU A 165 5.93 -1.79 42.02
CA GLU A 165 6.67 -0.85 42.88
C GLU A 165 5.74 -0.10 43.86
N ARG A 166 4.61 0.41 43.36
CA ARG A 166 3.63 1.12 44.21
C ARG A 166 3.03 0.19 45.26
N ARG A 167 2.90 -1.11 44.98
CA ARG A 167 2.42 -2.09 45.96
C ARG A 167 3.45 -2.29 47.07
N GLU A 168 4.72 -2.44 46.72
CA GLU A 168 5.84 -2.56 47.67
C GLU A 168 5.92 -1.33 48.56
N VAL A 169 6.00 -0.13 47.96
CA VAL A 169 6.04 1.14 48.70
C VAL A 169 4.77 1.32 49.55
N SER A 170 3.59 0.89 49.08
CA SER A 170 2.37 0.99 49.90
C SER A 170 2.42 0.11 51.14
N ASN A 171 3.02 -1.08 51.05
CA ASN A 171 3.23 -1.96 52.19
C ASN A 171 4.25 -1.36 53.16
N GLU A 172 5.36 -0.82 52.65
CA GLU A 172 6.36 -0.12 53.45
C GLU A 172 5.78 1.10 54.18
N VAL A 173 5.01 1.94 53.48
CA VAL A 173 4.30 3.09 54.06
C VAL A 173 3.40 2.66 55.21
N ASN A 174 2.64 1.57 55.06
CA ASN A 174 1.78 1.06 56.13
C ASN A 174 2.59 0.58 57.33
N ASN A 175 3.70 -0.14 57.09
CA ASN A 175 4.60 -0.60 58.16
C ASN A 175 5.24 0.58 58.90
N LEU A 176 5.77 1.58 58.17
CA LEU A 176 6.37 2.78 58.74
C LEU A 176 5.34 3.61 59.53
N LYS A 177 4.09 3.69 59.03
CA LYS A 177 2.98 4.33 59.75
C LYS A 177 2.71 3.64 61.07
N ASP A 178 2.67 2.31 61.09
CA ASP A 178 2.44 1.55 62.31
C ASP A 178 3.59 1.70 63.31
N ILE A 179 4.84 1.68 62.84
CA ILE A 179 6.02 1.94 63.66
C ILE A 179 5.95 3.34 64.27
N PHE A 180 5.69 4.37 63.45
CA PHE A 180 5.53 5.75 63.91
C PHE A 180 4.41 5.88 64.96
N LEU A 181 3.23 5.30 64.71
CA LEU A 181 2.11 5.35 65.65
C LEU A 181 2.36 4.56 66.93
N LYS A 182 3.13 3.47 66.88
CA LYS A 182 3.55 2.70 68.06
C LYS A 182 4.56 3.47 68.89
N LEU A 183 5.58 4.07 68.27
CA LEU A 183 6.58 4.90 68.95
C LEU A 183 5.92 6.13 69.59
N LYS A 184 5.07 6.83 68.82
CA LYS A 184 4.29 7.97 69.31
C LYS A 184 3.43 7.59 70.52
N ARG A 185 2.73 6.45 70.48
CA ARG A 185 1.94 5.97 71.64
C ARG A 185 2.83 5.62 72.83
N LYS A 186 3.94 4.91 72.63
CA LYS A 186 4.85 4.54 73.74
C LYS A 186 5.43 5.76 74.45
N ARG A 187 5.87 6.77 73.70
CA ARG A 187 6.53 7.97 74.25
C ARG A 187 5.54 8.99 74.83
N PHE A 188 4.34 9.09 74.26
CA PHE A 188 3.39 10.17 74.60
C PHE A 188 2.01 9.69 75.14
N SER A 189 1.81 8.41 75.45
CA SER A 189 0.49 7.90 75.93
C SER A 189 -0.02 8.53 77.23
N GLY A 190 0.83 9.18 78.03
CA GLY A 190 0.43 9.87 79.26
C GLY A 190 -0.10 11.30 79.05
N LEU A 191 0.05 11.86 77.85
CA LEU A 191 -0.43 13.18 77.49
C LEU A 191 -1.78 12.99 76.80
N ASN A 192 -2.89 13.23 77.51
CA ASN A 192 -4.29 13.15 77.02
C ASN A 192 -4.60 14.22 75.94
N LEU A 193 -3.74 14.33 74.93
CA LEU A 193 -3.84 15.32 73.88
C LEU A 193 -4.68 14.78 72.70
N PRO A 194 -5.66 15.57 72.20
CA PRO A 194 -6.47 15.18 71.05
C PRO A 194 -5.64 14.98 69.78
N PRO A 195 -6.01 14.06 68.86
CA PRO A 195 -5.28 13.86 67.62
C PRO A 195 -5.15 15.16 66.80
N VAL A 196 -3.93 15.48 66.36
CA VAL A 196 -3.62 16.68 65.54
C VAL A 196 -4.58 16.84 64.34
N SER A 197 -4.99 15.75 63.70
CA SER A 197 -5.97 15.79 62.60
C SER A 197 -7.35 16.33 63.02
N LYS A 198 -7.82 15.98 64.22
CA LYS A 198 -9.09 16.51 64.76
C LYS A 198 -8.95 17.99 65.11
N LEU A 199 -7.84 18.39 65.74
CA LEU A 199 -7.55 19.80 66.06
C LEU A 199 -7.50 20.67 64.78
N ARG A 200 -6.82 20.20 63.72
CA ARG A 200 -6.76 20.90 62.43
C ARG A 200 -8.14 21.02 61.78
N LYS A 201 -8.97 19.98 61.85
CA LYS A 201 -10.34 20.02 61.32
C LYS A 201 -11.22 21.01 62.09
N GLN A 202 -11.11 21.03 63.42
CA GLN A 202 -11.81 21.99 64.28
C GLN A 202 -11.40 23.43 63.97
N ILE A 203 -10.09 23.70 63.80
CA ILE A 203 -9.60 25.01 63.36
C ILE A 203 -10.24 25.40 62.03
N GLN A 204 -10.24 24.50 61.03
CA GLN A 204 -10.80 24.79 59.71
C GLN A 204 -12.32 25.06 59.77
N GLU A 205 -13.07 24.35 60.62
CA GLU A 205 -14.49 24.61 60.86
C GLU A 205 -14.74 25.97 61.54
N LEU A 206 -13.87 26.38 62.49
CA LEU A 206 -13.96 27.68 63.17
C LEU A 206 -13.54 28.83 62.25
N GLU A 207 -12.49 28.65 61.44
CA GLU A 207 -12.06 29.60 60.40
C GLU A 207 -13.17 29.82 59.35
N LEU A 208 -13.82 28.74 58.92
CA LEU A 208 -14.97 28.83 58.03
C LEU A 208 -16.11 29.61 58.70
N LYS A 209 -16.45 29.32 59.96
CA LYS A 209 -17.47 30.05 60.70
C LYS A 209 -17.15 31.54 60.84
N GLN A 210 -15.89 31.89 61.08
CA GLN A 210 -15.44 33.29 61.13
C GLN A 210 -15.65 33.99 59.78
N MET A 211 -15.37 33.31 58.66
CA MET A 211 -15.53 33.87 57.32
C MET A 211 -16.99 33.98 56.86
N THR A 212 -17.84 33.02 57.22
CA THR A 212 -19.18 32.88 56.62
C THR A 212 -20.32 33.44 57.48
N THR A 213 -20.09 33.72 58.76
CA THR A 213 -21.16 34.07 59.72
C THR A 213 -20.99 35.51 60.21
N PRO A 214 -22.01 36.37 60.13
CA PRO A 214 -21.94 37.70 60.72
C PRO A 214 -21.91 37.58 62.24
N LEU A 215 -20.76 37.88 62.84
CA LEU A 215 -20.48 37.77 64.27
C LEU A 215 -20.33 39.17 64.87
N THR A 216 -20.67 39.31 66.15
CA THR A 216 -20.33 40.51 66.93
C THR A 216 -18.85 40.48 67.29
N THR A 217 -18.24 41.65 67.50
CA THR A 217 -16.81 41.79 67.84
C THR A 217 -16.37 40.91 69.02
N ASP A 218 -17.23 40.75 70.02
CA ASP A 218 -16.93 39.94 71.20
C ASP A 218 -16.93 38.43 70.88
N LYS A 219 -17.86 37.97 70.03
CA LYS A 219 -17.91 36.57 69.59
C LYS A 219 -16.79 36.23 68.61
N GLU A 220 -16.37 37.19 67.80
CA GLU A 220 -15.22 37.06 66.93
C GLU A 220 -13.92 36.93 67.72
N ARG A 221 -13.73 37.74 68.78
CA ARG A 221 -12.57 37.60 69.68
C ARG A 221 -12.50 36.22 70.32
N VAL A 222 -13.63 35.70 70.82
CA VAL A 222 -13.68 34.34 71.40
C VAL A 222 -13.32 33.26 70.39
N LEU A 223 -13.81 33.36 69.14
CA LEU A 223 -13.45 32.43 68.07
C LEU A 223 -11.95 32.47 67.74
N VAL A 224 -11.36 33.67 67.67
CA VAL A 224 -9.93 33.85 67.42
C VAL A 224 -9.11 33.27 68.57
N ASP A 225 -9.53 33.48 69.82
CA ASP A 225 -8.87 32.91 71.00
C ASP A 225 -8.96 31.38 71.03
N GLU A 226 -10.12 30.80 70.66
CA GLU A 226 -10.29 29.36 70.51
C GLU A 226 -9.38 28.78 69.42
N ILE A 227 -9.33 29.41 68.25
CA ILE A 227 -8.40 29.06 67.17
C ILE A 227 -6.95 29.14 67.65
N GLY A 228 -6.58 30.21 68.34
CA GLY A 228 -5.24 30.41 68.92
C GLY A 228 -4.88 29.32 69.93
N SER A 229 -5.82 28.93 70.80
CA SER A 229 -5.62 27.85 71.77
C SER A 229 -5.42 26.49 71.10
N LEU A 230 -6.17 26.21 70.02
CA LEU A 230 -6.05 24.98 69.23
C LEU A 230 -4.72 24.97 68.46
N GLN A 231 -4.31 26.12 67.91
CA GLN A 231 -3.01 26.27 67.25
C GLN A 231 -1.84 26.06 68.23
N SER A 232 -1.92 26.58 69.44
CA SER A 232 -0.91 26.34 70.49
C SER A 232 -0.81 24.85 70.86
N LYS A 233 -1.94 24.16 71.03
CA LYS A 233 -1.97 22.70 71.26
C LYS A 233 -1.35 21.90 70.12
N ILE A 234 -1.48 22.37 68.86
CA ILE A 234 -0.79 21.74 67.71
C ILE A 234 0.71 21.99 67.79
N LYS A 235 1.15 23.22 68.10
CA LYS A 235 2.58 23.54 68.27
C LYS A 235 3.23 22.73 69.39
N GLU A 236 2.55 22.55 70.51
CA GLU A 236 3.01 21.66 71.60
C GLU A 236 3.19 20.23 71.11
N HIS A 237 2.25 19.72 70.33
CA HIS A 237 2.35 18.39 69.71
C HIS A 237 3.54 18.26 68.75
N ASP A 238 3.77 19.28 67.91
CA ASP A 238 4.86 19.28 66.94
C ASP A 238 6.21 19.36 67.67
N ASN A 239 6.34 20.22 68.68
CA ASN A 239 7.53 20.31 69.54
C ASN A 239 7.85 18.99 70.24
N LEU A 240 6.84 18.29 70.78
CA LEU A 240 7.03 16.98 71.42
C LEU A 240 7.56 15.92 70.45
N ILE A 241 7.16 15.98 69.19
CA ILE A 241 7.67 15.07 68.15
C ILE A 241 9.09 15.48 67.72
N GLU A 242 9.42 16.77 67.76
CA GLU A 242 10.74 17.29 67.40
C GLU A 242 11.81 17.04 68.47
N THR A 243 11.43 16.95 69.74
CA THR A 243 12.37 16.67 70.84
C THR A 243 12.83 15.21 70.89
N ASP A 244 12.00 14.26 70.46
CA ASP A 244 12.35 12.83 70.44
C ASP A 244 12.91 12.44 69.05
N THR A 245 14.23 12.23 69.00
CA THR A 245 14.95 11.91 67.77
C THR A 245 14.43 10.64 67.08
N GLU A 246 14.07 9.60 67.84
CA GLU A 246 13.56 8.34 67.27
C GLU A 246 12.19 8.52 66.63
N VAL A 247 11.31 9.31 67.27
CA VAL A 247 9.97 9.61 66.73
C VAL A 247 10.07 10.52 65.52
N LEU A 248 10.97 11.51 65.55
CA LEU A 248 11.24 12.41 64.42
C LEU A 248 11.74 11.62 63.20
N GLU A 249 12.73 10.74 63.38
CA GLU A 249 13.22 9.90 62.27
C GLU A 249 12.12 8.99 61.69
N ALA A 250 11.29 8.39 62.55
CA ALA A 250 10.18 7.55 62.11
C ALA A 250 9.12 8.35 61.33
N ARG A 251 8.84 9.59 61.77
CA ARG A 251 7.96 10.53 61.06
C ARG A 251 8.50 10.86 59.67
N ASP A 252 9.79 11.17 59.59
CA ASP A 252 10.41 11.62 58.36
C ASP A 252 10.51 10.48 57.33
N LYS A 253 10.91 9.27 57.77
CA LYS A 253 10.87 8.04 56.94
C LYS A 253 9.46 7.76 56.41
N PHE A 254 8.44 7.83 57.27
CA PHE A 254 7.05 7.68 56.85
C PHE A 254 6.64 8.74 55.83
N ARG A 255 6.98 10.01 56.07
CA ARG A 255 6.65 11.12 55.18
C ARG A 255 7.32 10.98 53.81
N ASP A 256 8.57 10.56 53.77
CA ASP A 256 9.31 10.40 52.52
C ASP A 256 8.80 9.21 51.71
N SER A 257 8.51 8.08 52.36
CA SER A 257 7.86 6.93 51.71
C SER A 257 6.45 7.29 51.18
N GLU A 258 5.68 8.11 51.91
CA GLU A 258 4.40 8.66 51.44
C GLU A 258 4.54 9.57 50.21
N LYS A 259 5.60 10.40 50.16
CA LYS A 259 5.90 11.23 48.97
C LYS A 259 6.17 10.33 47.76
N ILE A 260 7.03 9.32 47.91
CA ILE A 260 7.36 8.36 46.84
C ILE A 260 6.08 7.66 46.36
N ARG A 261 5.23 7.17 47.28
CA ARG A 261 3.93 6.55 46.92
C ARG A 261 3.04 7.48 46.10
N ARG A 262 3.01 8.78 46.46
CA ARG A 262 2.22 9.79 45.74
C ARG A 262 2.80 10.07 44.36
N GLU A 263 4.12 10.13 44.23
CA GLU A 263 4.82 10.31 42.96
C GLU A 263 4.61 9.13 42.01
N LEU A 264 4.72 7.89 42.51
CA LEU A 264 4.38 6.68 41.75
C LEU A 264 2.93 6.70 41.28
N GLY A 265 2.00 7.18 42.11
CA GLY A 265 0.60 7.38 41.71
C GLY A 265 0.45 8.35 40.54
N LYS A 266 1.18 9.46 40.53
CA LYS A 266 1.19 10.43 39.43
C LYS A 266 1.84 9.85 38.16
N LYS A 267 2.99 9.18 38.31
CA LYS A 267 3.70 8.52 37.19
C LYS A 267 2.81 7.46 36.53
N MET A 268 2.17 6.60 37.33
CA MET A 268 1.23 5.59 36.85
C MET A 268 0.08 6.20 36.05
N GLN A 269 -0.51 7.30 36.55
CA GLN A 269 -1.59 7.99 35.85
C GLN A 269 -1.12 8.57 34.52
N LYS A 270 0.07 9.18 34.49
CA LYS A 270 0.67 9.74 33.27
C LYS A 270 0.95 8.64 32.24
N SER A 271 1.60 7.55 32.62
CA SER A 271 1.92 6.43 31.70
C SER A 271 0.64 5.78 31.14
N ARG A 272 -0.42 5.65 31.95
CA ARG A 272 -1.75 5.21 31.48
C ARG A 272 -2.37 6.17 30.46
N GLN A 273 -2.30 7.47 30.70
CA GLN A 273 -2.82 8.48 29.77
C GLN A 273 -2.05 8.47 28.45
N GLU A 274 -0.72 8.36 28.50
CA GLU A 274 0.12 8.22 27.32
C GLU A 274 -0.20 6.94 26.54
N ALA A 275 -0.42 5.81 27.24
CA ALA A 275 -0.77 4.54 26.59
C ALA A 275 -2.12 4.65 25.86
N GLN A 276 -3.09 5.29 26.49
CA GLN A 276 -4.40 5.54 25.90
C GLN A 276 -4.32 6.49 24.70
N ALA A 277 -3.50 7.54 24.79
CA ALA A 277 -3.25 8.46 23.69
C ALA A 277 -2.60 7.73 22.49
N ALA A 278 -1.57 6.93 22.74
CA ALA A 278 -0.92 6.10 21.71
C ALA A 278 -1.90 5.12 21.06
N HIS A 279 -2.81 4.53 21.83
CA HIS A 279 -3.86 3.68 21.28
C HIS A 279 -4.85 4.45 20.39
N HIS A 280 -5.22 5.68 20.76
CA HIS A 280 -6.10 6.50 19.96
C HIS A 280 -5.44 6.92 18.64
N THR A 281 -4.20 7.42 18.69
CA THR A 281 -3.44 7.79 17.48
C THR A 281 -3.24 6.59 16.57
N MET A 282 -2.93 5.41 17.12
CA MET A 282 -2.84 4.16 16.35
C MET A 282 -4.14 3.84 15.62
N LYS A 283 -5.29 3.99 16.29
CA LYS A 283 -6.61 3.74 15.69
C LYS A 283 -6.90 4.72 14.55
N ASP A 284 -6.53 5.99 14.71
CA ASP A 284 -6.70 7.01 13.68
C ASP A 284 -5.80 6.75 12.47
N SER A 285 -4.53 6.38 12.70
CA SER A 285 -3.62 5.94 11.62
C SER A 285 -4.19 4.74 10.86
N LEU A 286 -4.78 3.76 11.56
CA LEU A 286 -5.42 2.60 10.91
C LEU A 286 -6.64 3.01 10.08
N ARG A 287 -7.44 3.97 10.56
CA ARG A 287 -8.57 4.52 9.81
C ARG A 287 -8.10 5.24 8.54
N SER A 288 -7.09 6.10 8.66
CA SER A 288 -6.49 6.83 7.54
C SER A 288 -5.82 5.90 6.53
N ASN A 289 -5.15 4.83 6.98
CA ASN A 289 -4.62 3.78 6.12
C ASN A 289 -5.74 3.14 5.29
N ARG A 290 -6.82 2.67 5.93
CA ARG A 290 -7.94 2.03 5.23
C ARG A 290 -8.59 2.96 4.21
N GLN A 291 -8.76 4.23 4.56
CA GLN A 291 -9.30 5.23 3.63
C GLN A 291 -8.37 5.47 2.44
N THR A 292 -7.06 5.58 2.68
CA THR A 292 -6.05 5.79 1.65
C THR A 292 -5.96 4.60 0.71
N ARG A 293 -5.98 3.37 1.24
CA ARG A 293 -6.03 2.14 0.42
C ARG A 293 -7.24 2.10 -0.50
N ARG A 294 -8.44 2.42 0.01
CA ARG A 294 -9.65 2.49 -0.83
C ARG A 294 -9.53 3.50 -1.97
N LYS A 295 -8.87 4.64 -1.72
CA LYS A 295 -8.60 5.65 -2.76
C LYS A 295 -7.55 5.13 -3.76
N ALA A 296 -6.51 4.45 -3.31
CA ALA A 296 -5.53 3.83 -4.18
C ALA A 296 -6.17 2.75 -5.08
N ASP A 297 -7.03 1.91 -4.52
CA ASP A 297 -7.80 0.91 -5.28
C ASP A 297 -8.74 1.56 -6.31
N ALA A 298 -9.32 2.72 -5.96
CA ALA A 298 -10.11 3.50 -6.91
C ALA A 298 -9.23 4.08 -8.04
N GLY A 299 -8.06 4.63 -7.72
CA GLY A 299 -7.07 5.07 -8.69
C GLY A 299 -6.63 3.93 -9.62
N GLN A 300 -6.40 2.73 -9.07
CA GLN A 300 -6.08 1.54 -9.87
C GLN A 300 -7.20 1.16 -10.84
N ARG A 301 -8.46 1.18 -10.38
CA ARG A 301 -9.60 0.92 -11.26
C ARG A 301 -9.70 1.94 -12.39
N MET A 302 -9.41 3.21 -12.12
CA MET A 302 -9.43 4.26 -13.13
C MET A 302 -8.25 4.13 -14.10
N PHE A 303 -7.06 3.77 -13.61
CA PHE A 303 -5.90 3.45 -14.42
C PHE A 303 -6.19 2.32 -15.42
N VAL A 304 -6.72 1.19 -14.95
CA VAL A 304 -7.07 0.04 -15.80
C VAL A 304 -8.07 0.45 -16.87
N LYS A 305 -9.16 1.13 -16.51
CA LYS A 305 -10.17 1.62 -17.48
C LYS A 305 -9.61 2.61 -18.49
N ALA A 306 -8.68 3.47 -18.09
CA ALA A 306 -8.05 4.42 -18.99
C ALA A 306 -7.11 3.71 -19.97
N LYS A 307 -6.38 2.69 -19.48
CA LYS A 307 -5.50 1.84 -20.29
C LYS A 307 -6.29 1.02 -21.30
N GLU A 308 -7.33 0.30 -20.88
CA GLU A 308 -8.21 -0.47 -21.76
C GLU A 308 -8.76 0.39 -22.91
N LYS A 309 -9.26 1.59 -22.59
CA LYS A 309 -9.74 2.54 -23.61
C LYS A 309 -8.63 3.08 -24.52
N ALA A 310 -7.42 3.27 -23.99
CA ALA A 310 -6.28 3.69 -24.80
C ALA A 310 -5.89 2.58 -25.78
N ASP A 311 -5.92 1.33 -25.35
CA ASP A 311 -5.64 0.15 -26.15
C ASP A 311 -6.71 -0.04 -27.24
N GLU A 312 -8.00 0.13 -26.92
CA GLU A 312 -9.10 0.16 -27.90
C GLU A 312 -8.86 1.20 -29.01
N VAL A 313 -8.60 2.46 -28.62
CA VAL A 313 -8.32 3.56 -29.58
C VAL A 313 -7.03 3.30 -30.35
N HIS A 314 -6.04 2.64 -29.74
CA HIS A 314 -4.80 2.28 -30.39
C HIS A 314 -5.03 1.21 -31.47
N ASN A 315 -5.85 0.20 -31.18
CA ASN A 315 -6.22 -0.83 -32.15
C ASN A 315 -6.95 -0.22 -33.34
N GLU A 316 -7.95 0.64 -33.10
CA GLU A 316 -8.62 1.38 -34.19
C GLU A 316 -7.61 2.20 -35.02
N TYR A 317 -6.67 2.88 -34.36
CA TYR A 317 -5.61 3.64 -35.04
C TYR A 317 -4.73 2.74 -35.94
N ILE A 318 -4.37 1.54 -35.46
CA ILE A 318 -3.59 0.56 -36.23
C ILE A 318 -4.39 0.07 -37.45
N GLU A 319 -5.70 -0.12 -37.32
CA GLU A 319 -6.54 -0.50 -38.47
C GLU A 319 -6.57 0.58 -39.55
N TYR A 320 -6.69 1.85 -39.19
CA TYR A 320 -6.60 2.94 -40.17
C TYR A 320 -5.21 3.03 -40.83
N LEU A 321 -4.13 2.75 -40.09
CA LEU A 321 -2.78 2.67 -40.65
C LEU A 321 -2.65 1.49 -41.65
N ARG A 322 -3.15 0.30 -41.29
CA ARG A 322 -3.20 -0.87 -42.19
C ARG A 322 -4.00 -0.55 -43.46
N GLY A 323 -5.18 0.05 -43.31
CA GLY A 323 -6.00 0.49 -44.44
C GLY A 323 -5.30 1.50 -45.35
N MET A 324 -4.55 2.45 -44.79
CA MET A 324 -3.72 3.36 -45.59
C MET A 324 -2.62 2.64 -46.36
N GLN A 325 -1.95 1.66 -45.74
CA GLN A 325 -0.91 0.86 -46.40
C GLN A 325 -1.50 0.04 -47.56
N GLU A 326 -2.70 -0.52 -47.38
CA GLU A 326 -3.40 -1.25 -48.44
C GLU A 326 -3.78 -0.31 -49.60
N ILE A 327 -4.30 0.89 -49.31
CA ILE A 327 -4.55 1.93 -50.35
C ILE A 327 -3.27 2.30 -51.08
N ASP A 328 -2.14 2.44 -50.37
CA ASP A 328 -0.84 2.75 -50.98
C ASP A 328 -0.35 1.61 -51.89
N ARG A 329 -0.53 0.35 -51.48
CA ARG A 329 -0.24 -0.84 -52.29
C ARG A 329 -1.09 -0.88 -53.55
N MET A 330 -2.39 -0.60 -53.45
CA MET A 330 -3.34 -0.58 -54.57
C MET A 330 -3.09 0.58 -55.54
N THR A 331 -2.75 1.76 -55.00
CA THR A 331 -2.38 2.92 -55.84
C THR A 331 -1.10 2.64 -56.62
N ALA A 332 -0.13 1.92 -56.02
CA ALA A 332 1.09 1.49 -56.69
C ALA A 332 0.84 0.42 -57.76
N SER A 333 -0.07 -0.53 -57.53
CA SER A 333 -0.42 -1.56 -58.52
C SER A 333 -1.16 -0.97 -59.72
N GLN A 334 -2.16 -0.08 -59.51
CA GLN A 334 -2.85 0.63 -60.60
C GLN A 334 -1.87 1.49 -61.43
N GLY A 335 -0.86 2.10 -60.81
CA GLY A 335 0.18 2.86 -61.51
C GLY A 335 1.08 1.99 -62.41
N ARG A 336 1.34 0.74 -62.03
CA ARG A 336 2.11 -0.22 -62.84
C ARG A 336 1.28 -0.77 -63.99
N VAL A 337 0.02 -1.14 -63.76
CA VAL A 337 -0.86 -1.70 -64.80
C VAL A 337 -1.16 -0.67 -65.89
N GLY A 338 -1.43 0.59 -65.54
CA GLY A 338 -1.60 1.66 -66.54
C GLY A 338 -0.34 1.88 -67.39
N SER A 339 0.83 1.94 -66.76
CA SER A 339 2.10 2.10 -67.48
C SER A 339 2.43 0.89 -68.38
N PHE A 340 2.16 -0.33 -67.93
CA PHE A 340 2.43 -1.55 -68.71
C PHE A 340 1.42 -1.73 -69.86
N ALA A 341 0.14 -1.40 -69.64
CA ALA A 341 -0.88 -1.42 -70.68
C ALA A 341 -0.63 -0.33 -71.72
N ASP A 342 -0.28 0.89 -71.31
CA ASP A 342 0.09 1.98 -72.23
C ASP A 342 1.39 1.65 -72.97
N GLN A 343 2.40 1.09 -72.32
CA GLN A 343 3.62 0.63 -73.01
C GLN A 343 3.32 -0.48 -74.01
N LYS A 344 2.50 -1.47 -73.65
CA LYS A 344 2.14 -2.59 -74.54
C LYS A 344 1.26 -2.14 -75.71
N ALA A 345 0.32 -1.21 -75.48
CA ALA A 345 -0.50 -0.62 -76.53
C ALA A 345 0.33 0.27 -77.47
N ASN A 346 1.25 1.07 -76.92
CA ASN A 346 2.19 1.87 -77.72
C ASN A 346 3.12 0.98 -78.55
N VAL A 347 3.66 -0.11 -77.99
CA VAL A 347 4.49 -1.08 -78.72
C VAL A 347 3.68 -1.80 -79.80
N ALA A 348 2.48 -2.30 -79.51
CA ALA A 348 1.62 -2.94 -80.50
C ALA A 348 1.22 -1.99 -81.64
N SER A 349 0.91 -0.72 -81.32
CA SER A 349 0.63 0.31 -82.33
C SER A 349 1.87 0.65 -83.17
N ALA A 350 3.07 0.63 -82.56
CA ALA A 350 4.32 0.86 -83.26
C ALA A 350 4.70 -0.32 -84.17
N GLU A 351 4.41 -1.57 -83.77
CA GLU A 351 4.60 -2.78 -84.60
C GLU A 351 3.70 -2.74 -85.85
N GLU A 352 2.44 -2.33 -85.70
CA GLU A 352 1.52 -2.20 -86.84
C GLU A 352 1.97 -1.10 -87.82
N LEU A 353 2.46 0.04 -87.29
CA LEU A 353 3.01 1.13 -88.09
C LEU A 353 4.35 0.75 -88.75
N PHE A 354 5.19 -0.05 -88.08
CA PHE A 354 6.43 -0.59 -88.63
C PHE A 354 6.19 -1.62 -89.75
N GLY A 355 5.14 -2.45 -89.63
CA GLY A 355 4.70 -3.34 -90.70
C GLY A 355 4.30 -2.59 -91.98
N LYS A 356 3.57 -1.47 -91.83
CA LYS A 356 3.22 -0.56 -92.94
C LYS A 356 4.45 0.13 -93.54
N PHE A 357 5.45 0.47 -92.72
CA PHE A 357 6.74 1.01 -93.17
C PHE A 357 7.51 0.00 -94.04
N LEU A 358 7.64 -1.26 -93.60
CA LEU A 358 8.29 -2.33 -94.36
C LEU A 358 7.55 -2.67 -95.67
N ALA A 359 6.22 -2.52 -95.68
CA ALA A 359 5.40 -2.68 -96.88
C ALA A 359 5.52 -1.52 -97.88
N GLY A 360 6.26 -0.45 -97.54
CA GLY A 360 6.51 0.70 -98.41
C GLY A 360 5.37 1.72 -98.48
N GLU A 361 4.43 1.69 -97.53
CA GLU A 361 3.34 2.67 -97.45
C GLU A 361 3.84 4.03 -96.91
N LYS A 362 3.21 5.12 -97.36
CA LYS A 362 3.60 6.48 -96.95
C LYS A 362 3.15 6.75 -95.51
N LEU A 363 4.09 6.91 -94.58
CA LEU A 363 3.84 7.30 -93.20
C LEU A 363 3.96 8.81 -92.99
N SER A 364 3.15 9.35 -92.08
CA SER A 364 3.27 10.73 -91.60
C SER A 364 4.48 10.88 -90.67
N THR A 365 5.06 12.08 -90.57
CA THR A 365 6.17 12.41 -89.65
C THR A 365 5.86 12.07 -88.20
N GLU A 366 4.60 12.22 -87.78
CA GLU A 366 4.14 11.86 -86.43
C GLU A 366 4.17 10.34 -86.20
N GLN A 367 3.78 9.55 -87.20
CA GLN A 367 3.81 8.08 -87.13
C GLN A 367 5.25 7.55 -87.13
N LEU A 368 6.15 8.20 -87.87
CA LEU A 368 7.58 7.89 -87.87
C LEU A 368 8.23 8.14 -86.51
N MET A 369 7.85 9.22 -85.82
CA MET A 369 8.30 9.49 -84.45
C MET A 369 7.83 8.45 -83.43
N ILE A 370 6.63 7.86 -83.61
CA ILE A 370 6.11 6.80 -82.74
C ILE A 370 6.97 5.53 -82.87
N ILE A 371 7.32 5.14 -84.10
CA ILE A 371 8.20 4.00 -84.38
C ILE A 371 9.60 4.23 -83.79
N GLN A 372 10.17 5.44 -83.97
CA GLN A 372 11.48 5.80 -83.43
C GLN A 372 11.49 5.80 -81.88
N LYS A 373 10.44 6.33 -81.24
CA LYS A 373 10.30 6.29 -79.77
C LYS A 373 10.15 4.88 -79.22
N ALA A 374 9.59 3.95 -80.00
CA ALA A 374 9.52 2.53 -79.67
C ALA A 374 10.84 1.77 -79.92
N GLY A 375 11.85 2.41 -80.51
CA GLY A 375 13.19 1.83 -80.74
C GLY A 375 13.27 0.86 -81.92
N MET A 376 12.34 0.93 -82.87
CA MET A 376 12.23 0.00 -84.01
C MET A 376 12.82 0.54 -85.32
N LEU A 377 13.58 1.64 -85.28
CA LEU A 377 14.10 2.33 -86.47
C LEU A 377 15.55 2.79 -86.30
#